data_AF-A0A1M5YJ56-F1
#
_entry.id   AF-A0A1M5YJ56-F1
#
_cell.length_a   1.000
_cell.length_b   1.000
_cell.length_c   1.000
_cell.angle_alpha   90.00
_cell.angle_beta   90.00
_cell.angle_gamma   90.00
#
_symmetry.space_group_name_H-M   'P 1'
#
loop_
_entity.id
_entity.type
_entity.pdbx_description
1 polymer ?
#
loop_
_entity_poly.entity_id
_entity_poly.type
_entity_poly.pdbx_seq_one_letter_code
_entity_poly.pdbx_strand_id
1 'polypeptide(L)' 'EKANNLISVFIFHYNFIRPHGSLNNCTPAEVSGLTVSDLNKYSWFVAA' A
#
# COMPACT_ATOMS: atom_id res chain seq x y z
N GLU A 1 13.54 16.36 -5.75
CA GLU A 1 12.06 16.22 -5.68
C GLU A 1 11.50 14.99 -6.38
N LYS A 2 11.82 14.73 -7.67
CA LYS A 2 11.23 13.59 -8.41
C LYS A 2 11.47 12.19 -7.81
N ALA A 3 12.63 11.95 -7.18
CA ALA A 3 12.93 10.68 -6.53
C ALA A 3 12.05 10.42 -5.32
N ASN A 4 11.71 11.46 -4.55
CA ASN A 4 10.88 11.32 -3.34
C ASN A 4 9.46 10.88 -3.70
N ASN A 5 8.92 11.39 -4.82
CA ASN A 5 7.61 10.97 -5.31
C ASN A 5 7.63 9.48 -5.70
N LEU A 6 8.67 9.04 -6.40
CA LEU A 6 8.86 7.64 -6.78
C LEU A 6 8.99 6.72 -5.55
N ILE A 7 9.75 7.15 -4.55
CA ILE A 7 9.92 6.44 -3.28
C ILE A 7 8.57 6.37 -2.53
N SER A 8 7.82 7.48 -2.48
CA SER A 8 6.51 7.54 -1.83
C SER A 8 5.51 6.57 -2.47
N VAL A 9 5.39 6.59 -3.80
CA VAL A 9 4.52 5.69 -4.56
C VAL A 9 4.92 4.23 -4.34
N PHE A 10 6.22 3.93 -4.34
CA PHE A 10 6.72 2.58 -4.07
C PHE A 10 6.34 2.10 -2.66
N ILE A 11 6.63 2.91 -1.63
CA ILE A 11 6.32 2.55 -0.23
C ILE A 11 4.82 2.34 -0.05
N PHE A 12 4.00 3.20 -0.64
CA PHE A 12 2.55 3.09 -0.59
C PHE A 12 2.07 1.78 -1.24
N HIS A 13 2.48 1.54 -2.50
CA HIS A 13 2.07 0.35 -3.23
C HIS A 13 2.51 -0.94 -2.52
N TYR A 14 3.74 -0.98 -1.99
CA TYR A 14 4.27 -2.14 -1.29
C TYR A 14 3.49 -2.45 0.00
N ASN A 15 3.20 -1.43 0.82
CA ASN A 15 2.62 -1.66 2.14
C ASN A 15 1.09 -1.79 2.14
N PHE A 16 0.39 -1.15 1.21
CA PHE A 16 -1.07 -1.00 1.28
C PHE A 16 -1.84 -1.61 0.10
N ILE A 17 -1.20 -1.85 -1.05
CA ILE A 17 -1.88 -2.34 -2.26
C ILE A 17 -1.47 -3.78 -2.61
N ARG A 18 -0.17 -4.07 -2.59
CA ARG A 18 0.35 -5.36 -3.06
C ARG A 18 0.22 -6.45 -1.99
N PRO A 19 -0.51 -7.55 -2.24
CA PRO A 19 -0.46 -8.73 -1.38
C PRO A 19 0.86 -9.48 -1.55
N HIS A 20 1.36 -10.10 -0.48
CA HIS A 20 2.66 -10.77 -0.46
C HIS A 20 2.47 -12.24 -0.11
N GLY A 21 2.98 -13.14 -0.94
CA GLY A 21 2.89 -14.58 -0.69
C GLY A 21 3.54 -15.01 0.63
N SER A 22 4.65 -14.37 1.01
CA SER A 22 5.31 -14.57 2.31
C SER A 22 4.49 -14.10 3.51
N LEU A 23 3.42 -13.34 3.28
CA LEU A 23 2.49 -12.83 4.28
C LEU A 23 1.10 -13.47 4.13
N ASN A 24 1.03 -14.71 3.66
CA ASN A 24 -0.23 -15.43 3.40
C ASN A 24 -1.15 -14.67 2.42
N ASN A 25 -0.59 -14.00 1.42
CA ASN A 25 -1.28 -13.14 0.46
C ASN A 25 -1.97 -11.91 1.09
N CYS A 26 -1.58 -11.49 2.29
CA CYS A 26 -1.95 -10.20 2.86
C CYS A 26 -0.92 -9.11 2.50
N THR A 27 -1.33 -7.85 2.62
CA THR A 27 -0.43 -6.69 2.60
C THR A 27 0.27 -6.53 3.96
N PRO A 28 1.45 -5.88 4.03
CA PRO A 28 2.08 -5.53 5.30
C PRO A 28 1.16 -4.76 6.26
N ALA A 29 0.34 -3.85 5.73
CA ALA A 29 -0.62 -3.11 6.54
C ALA A 29 -1.70 -4.01 7.16
N GLU A 30 -2.25 -4.96 6.40
CA GLU A 30 -3.23 -5.92 6.92
C GLU A 30 -2.64 -6.82 8.02
N VAL A 31 -1.38 -7.26 7.86
CA VAL A 31 -0.68 -8.04 8.90
C VAL A 31 -0.47 -7.21 10.17
N SER A 32 -0.32 -5.89 10.05
CA SER A 32 -0.24 -4.98 11.21
C SER A 32 -1.59 -4.71 11.90
N GLY A 33 -2.68 -5.29 11.39
CA GLY A 33 -4.04 -5.11 11.92
C GLY A 33 -4.80 -3.92 11.30
N LEU A 34 -4.24 -3.27 10.27
CA LEU A 34 -4.92 -2.20 9.55
C LEU A 34 -6.02 -2.80 8.66
N THR A 35 -7.28 -2.51 9.01
CA THR A 35 -8.45 -2.92 8.23
C THR A 35 -9.01 -1.71 7.48
N VAL A 36 -8.70 -1.61 6.19
CA VAL A 36 -9.21 -0.55 5.31
C VAL A 36 -10.06 -1.19 4.22
N SER A 37 -11.25 -0.65 4.00
CA SER A 37 -12.12 -1.06 2.89
C SER A 37 -11.41 -0.84 1.55
N ASP A 38 -11.53 -1.79 0.62
CA ASP A 38 -10.80 -1.72 -0.66
C ASP A 38 -11.12 -0.45 -1.46
N LEU A 39 -12.32 0.10 -1.30
CA LEU A 39 -12.76 1.37 -1.89
C LEU A 39 -11.92 2.59 -1.44
N ASN A 40 -11.39 2.57 -0.20
CA ASN A 40 -10.54 3.65 0.32
C ASN A 40 -9.07 3.50 -0.09
N LYS A 41 -8.58 2.27 -0.28
CA LYS A 41 -7.18 1.99 -0.67
C LYS A 41 -6.84 2.59 -2.04
N TYR A 42 -7.76 2.53 -3.01
CA TYR A 42 -7.54 3.06 -4.35
C TYR A 42 -7.64 4.59 -4.44
N SER A 43 -8.43 5.23 -3.58
CA SER A 43 -8.54 6.70 -3.54
C SER A 43 -7.22 7.36 -3.17
N TRP A 44 -6.49 6.78 -2.21
CA TRP A 44 -5.18 7.28 -1.79
C TRP A 44 -4.10 7.22 -2.87
N PHE A 45 -4.25 6.31 -3.84
CA PHE A 45 -3.34 6.20 -4.99
C PHE A 45 -3.47 7.39 -5.96
N VAL A 46 -4.61 8.08 -6.00
CA VAL A 46 -4.83 9.25 -6.88
C VAL A 46 -4.25 10.54 -6.30
N ALA A 47 -4.02 10.58 -4.98
CA ALA A 47 -3.53 11.76 -4.27
C ALA A 47 -2.00 11.82 -4.13
N ALA A 48 -1.28 10.75 -4.48
CA ALA A 48 0.18 10.62 -4.39
C ALA A 48 0.85 10.84 -5.75
#